data_AF-A0A146K6K9-F1
#
_entry.id   AF-A0A146K6K9-F1
#
_cell.length_a   1.000
_cell.length_b   1.000
_cell.length_c   1.000
_cell.angle_alpha   90.00
_cell.angle_beta   90.00
_cell.angle_gamma   90.00
#
_symmetry.space_group_name_H-M   'P 1'
#
loop_
_entity.id
_entity.type
_entity.pdbx_description
1 polymer ?
#
loop_
_entity_poly.entity_id
_entity_poly.type
_entity_poly.pdbx_seq_one_letter_code
_entity_poly.pdbx_strand_id
1 'polypeptide(L)'
;YDQLSKYLMKIHQLDDEMLYSEDKQAIIDEQQQEAKEFLHFFKIDQSEFQNYYSQMIDKSQHCIQDLFNLGNKEKYKNGYKKSNHQMLAQINLIFHEQALILSQIERFAEENISAQQNLINQYNQSSANIERIQNLQLIDFSQFQLWEKLYQAYSFFFNVPLSNATRILSIKSGKDTVSNNISQTYFLGVYVCLAIYFFIAYLDIAIFWPQEHISTYTLNKSQIEVIRINFIISLSIILIGINQYIFEKSRINYIFILDLPPTKITAGSKTTLKYGVLHLIISCLCNIFAIASISEFEERGQLSIPLGEILYTVSLTLPASIWLSVPLIIMALYNMIGLFRILKGKSQIARYFMIQFYHCLCPWAQDVTFSMYYIADVITSYELTISDFALDTSEQLCPDYIIAILQMIPSLVRIIQQYKKYKKAGHFYPYGLNGLKYVVALPSKVKNISQVHSNHPLYYVLCSVKVIESLFKIYWEIIEDWGLLTGGQGCQIFRNQRNRWTNILIRRTTMLNPVFLIFAIFQNVVLRFAWALPVFFESYFKNDQYVMLLSFVEIYRRYVWTMIRIDNSQATNCEQYFQQISKDQTDNYGISVVNESHV
;
A
#
# COMPACT_ATOMS: atom_id res chain seq x y z
N TYR A 1 -32.02 -1.99 -11.19
CA TYR A 1 -32.46 -1.35 -9.92
C TYR A 1 -32.82 0.12 -10.12
N ASP A 2 -31.87 1.02 -10.41
CA ASP A 2 -32.13 2.48 -10.51
C ASP A 2 -33.25 2.84 -11.49
N GLN A 3 -33.33 2.17 -12.64
CA GLN A 3 -34.40 2.39 -13.62
C GLN A 3 -35.77 1.99 -13.05
N LEU A 4 -35.90 0.80 -12.46
CA LEU A 4 -37.13 0.32 -11.82
C LEU A 4 -37.54 1.18 -10.60
N SER A 5 -36.56 1.68 -9.86
CA SER A 5 -36.81 2.58 -8.73
C SER A 5 -37.41 3.92 -9.15
N LYS A 6 -37.12 4.41 -10.37
CA LYS A 6 -37.72 5.66 -10.89
C LYS A 6 -39.23 5.52 -11.11
N TYR A 7 -39.67 4.38 -11.66
CA TYR A 7 -41.08 4.07 -11.82
C TYR A 7 -41.80 4.06 -10.45
N LEU A 8 -41.23 3.40 -9.46
CA LEU A 8 -41.78 3.38 -8.09
C LEU A 8 -41.82 4.78 -7.46
N MET A 9 -40.76 5.57 -7.65
CA MET A 9 -40.71 6.93 -7.11
C MET A 9 -41.78 7.82 -7.74
N LYS A 10 -42.04 7.67 -9.05
CA LYS A 10 -43.11 8.38 -9.74
C LYS A 10 -44.51 7.91 -9.29
N ILE A 11 -44.70 6.59 -9.08
CA ILE A 11 -45.94 6.04 -8.53
C ILE A 11 -46.25 6.62 -7.13
N HIS A 12 -45.23 6.69 -6.26
CA HIS A 12 -45.37 7.28 -4.91
C HIS A 12 -45.61 8.80 -4.94
N GLN A 13 -45.01 9.52 -5.89
CA GLN A 13 -45.32 10.95 -6.10
C GLN A 13 -46.77 11.17 -6.53
N LEU A 14 -47.28 10.32 -7.42
CA LEU A 14 -48.68 10.36 -7.86
C LEU A 14 -49.65 9.97 -6.72
N ASP A 15 -49.24 9.07 -5.81
CA ASP A 15 -49.98 8.77 -4.58
C ASP A 15 -50.17 10.03 -3.71
N ASP A 16 -49.11 10.84 -3.55
CA ASP A 16 -49.15 12.09 -2.80
C ASP A 16 -50.00 13.17 -3.51
N GLU A 17 -49.89 13.30 -4.83
CA GLU A 17 -50.67 14.29 -5.61
C GLU A 17 -52.17 13.98 -5.63
N MET A 18 -52.55 12.70 -5.57
CA MET A 18 -53.95 12.25 -5.54
C MET A 18 -54.70 12.71 -4.28
N LEU A 19 -54.00 13.00 -3.18
CA LEU A 19 -54.57 13.51 -1.93
C LEU A 19 -55.09 14.95 -2.06
N TYR A 20 -54.54 15.74 -2.99
CA TYR A 20 -54.77 17.20 -3.05
C TYR A 20 -55.39 17.70 -4.37
N SER A 21 -55.55 16.85 -5.38
CA SER A 21 -56.06 17.23 -6.71
C SER A 21 -57.59 17.02 -6.87
N GLU A 22 -58.23 17.91 -7.63
CA GLU A 22 -59.64 17.81 -8.04
C GLU A 22 -59.84 16.80 -9.20
N ASP A 23 -58.80 16.57 -10.03
CA ASP A 23 -58.86 15.75 -11.25
C ASP A 23 -58.31 14.32 -11.01
N LYS A 24 -58.90 13.63 -10.03
CA LYS A 24 -58.42 12.34 -9.53
C LYS A 24 -58.34 11.24 -10.59
N GLN A 25 -59.23 11.25 -11.58
CA GLN A 25 -59.29 10.19 -12.60
C GLN A 25 -58.07 10.19 -13.51
N ALA A 26 -57.59 11.38 -13.93
CA ALA A 26 -56.40 11.49 -14.78
C ALA A 26 -55.13 11.00 -14.06
N ILE A 27 -55.02 11.30 -12.76
CA ILE A 27 -53.89 10.86 -11.92
C ILE A 27 -53.93 9.34 -11.72
N ILE A 28 -55.11 8.75 -11.52
CA ILE A 28 -55.28 7.30 -11.42
C ILE A 28 -54.86 6.61 -12.73
N ASP A 29 -55.24 7.17 -13.88
CA ASP A 29 -54.91 6.59 -15.19
C ASP A 29 -53.38 6.66 -15.46
N GLU A 30 -52.73 7.77 -15.12
CA GLU A 30 -51.26 7.90 -15.21
C GLU A 30 -50.54 6.94 -14.26
N GLN A 31 -51.01 6.85 -13.01
CA GLN A 31 -50.45 5.96 -12.02
C GLN A 31 -50.57 4.48 -12.44
N GLN A 32 -51.70 4.09 -13.02
CA GLN A 32 -51.89 2.73 -13.55
C GLN A 32 -50.97 2.45 -14.75
N GLN A 33 -50.69 3.44 -15.58
CA GLN A 33 -49.75 3.30 -16.70
C GLN A 33 -48.32 3.04 -16.18
N GLU A 34 -47.85 3.83 -15.22
CA GLU A 34 -46.54 3.66 -14.59
C GLU A 34 -46.41 2.30 -13.89
N ALA A 35 -47.47 1.84 -13.21
CA ALA A 35 -47.50 0.52 -12.58
C ALA A 35 -47.41 -0.63 -13.60
N LYS A 36 -48.07 -0.50 -14.77
CA LYS A 36 -47.96 -1.48 -15.87
C LYS A 36 -46.55 -1.53 -16.46
N GLU A 37 -45.93 -0.37 -16.65
CA GLU A 37 -44.56 -0.28 -17.16
C GLU A 37 -43.56 -0.88 -16.17
N PHE A 38 -43.69 -0.57 -14.87
CA PHE A 38 -42.91 -1.21 -13.82
C PHE A 38 -43.04 -2.74 -13.87
N LEU A 39 -44.28 -3.27 -13.89
CA LEU A 39 -44.52 -4.71 -13.94
C LEU A 39 -43.92 -5.37 -15.20
N HIS A 40 -43.99 -4.70 -16.34
CA HIS A 40 -43.43 -5.19 -17.60
C HIS A 40 -41.91 -5.31 -17.52
N PHE A 41 -41.22 -4.22 -17.17
CA PHE A 41 -39.76 -4.23 -17.07
C PHE A 41 -39.25 -5.11 -15.92
N PHE A 42 -39.96 -5.16 -14.80
CA PHE A 42 -39.62 -6.05 -13.69
C PHE A 42 -39.65 -7.52 -14.10
N LYS A 43 -40.67 -7.95 -14.86
CA LYS A 43 -40.76 -9.34 -15.38
C LYS A 43 -39.64 -9.66 -16.37
N ILE A 44 -39.24 -8.69 -17.20
CA ILE A 44 -38.09 -8.84 -18.13
C ILE A 44 -36.81 -9.03 -17.33
N ASP A 45 -36.49 -8.11 -16.41
CA ASP A 45 -35.29 -8.18 -15.55
C ASP A 45 -35.24 -9.51 -14.78
N GLN A 46 -36.38 -9.97 -14.25
CA GLN A 46 -36.46 -11.25 -13.56
C GLN A 46 -36.12 -12.44 -14.47
N SER A 47 -36.61 -12.43 -15.71
CA SER A 47 -36.34 -13.49 -16.69
C SER A 47 -34.88 -13.50 -17.17
N GLU A 48 -34.29 -12.32 -17.38
CA GLU A 48 -32.88 -12.17 -17.74
C GLU A 48 -31.96 -12.66 -16.63
N PHE A 49 -32.26 -12.27 -15.39
CA PHE A 49 -31.55 -12.75 -14.21
C PHE A 49 -31.59 -14.28 -14.10
N GLN A 50 -32.77 -14.89 -14.24
CA GLN A 50 -32.93 -16.36 -14.19
C GLN A 50 -32.17 -17.08 -15.31
N ASN A 51 -32.20 -16.54 -16.53
CA ASN A 51 -31.48 -17.10 -17.67
C ASN A 51 -29.97 -17.02 -17.47
N TYR A 52 -29.45 -15.86 -17.09
CA TYR A 52 -28.03 -15.64 -16.85
C TYR A 52 -27.51 -16.54 -15.72
N TYR A 53 -28.25 -16.60 -14.62
CA TYR A 53 -27.89 -17.42 -13.47
C TYR A 53 -27.85 -18.92 -13.82
N SER A 54 -28.88 -19.42 -14.51
CA SER A 54 -28.91 -20.82 -14.99
C SER A 54 -27.71 -21.15 -15.88
N GLN A 55 -27.37 -20.27 -16.83
CA GLN A 55 -26.20 -20.47 -17.69
C GLN A 55 -24.87 -20.54 -16.91
N MET A 56 -24.71 -19.70 -15.89
CA MET A 56 -23.49 -19.68 -15.06
C MET A 56 -23.36 -20.95 -14.21
N ILE A 57 -24.49 -21.48 -13.76
CA ILE A 57 -24.57 -22.73 -13.00
C ILE A 57 -24.26 -23.93 -13.88
N ASP A 58 -24.84 -24.01 -15.08
CA ASP A 58 -24.56 -25.08 -16.03
C ASP A 58 -23.07 -25.12 -16.42
N LYS A 59 -22.46 -23.97 -16.71
CA LYS A 59 -21.02 -23.86 -16.97
C LYS A 59 -20.18 -24.35 -15.80
N SER A 60 -20.56 -23.96 -14.57
CA SER A 60 -19.87 -24.39 -13.36
C SER A 60 -19.99 -25.90 -13.13
N GLN A 61 -21.17 -26.46 -13.39
CA GLN A 61 -21.41 -27.90 -13.30
C GLN A 61 -20.56 -28.68 -14.31
N HIS A 62 -20.48 -28.23 -15.57
CA HIS A 62 -19.62 -28.82 -16.59
C HIS A 62 -18.13 -28.78 -16.17
N CYS A 63 -17.65 -27.65 -15.68
CA CYS A 63 -16.28 -27.51 -15.20
C CYS A 63 -15.96 -28.47 -14.04
N ILE A 64 -16.85 -28.58 -13.05
CA ILE A 64 -16.68 -29.51 -11.92
C ILE A 64 -16.65 -30.96 -12.40
N GLN A 65 -17.50 -31.31 -13.37
CA GLN A 65 -17.50 -32.64 -13.97
C GLN A 65 -16.20 -32.95 -14.72
N ASP A 66 -15.64 -31.97 -15.44
CA ASP A 66 -14.35 -32.11 -16.12
C ASP A 66 -13.20 -32.29 -15.13
N LEU A 67 -13.20 -31.55 -14.02
CA LEU A 67 -12.24 -31.72 -12.92
C LEU A 67 -12.34 -33.13 -12.30
N PHE A 68 -13.56 -33.63 -12.11
CA PHE A 68 -13.79 -35.00 -11.63
C PHE A 68 -13.27 -36.05 -12.62
N ASN A 69 -13.54 -35.86 -13.92
CA ASN A 69 -13.08 -36.74 -15.00
C ASN A 69 -11.55 -36.75 -15.13
N LEU A 70 -10.89 -35.59 -14.94
CA LEU A 70 -9.44 -35.46 -14.89
C LEU A 70 -8.84 -36.27 -13.73
N GLY A 71 -9.46 -36.20 -12.55
CA GLY A 71 -9.05 -37.02 -11.40
C GLY A 71 -9.14 -38.53 -11.70
N ASN A 72 -10.19 -38.97 -12.38
CA ASN A 72 -10.31 -40.36 -12.81
C ASN A 72 -9.20 -40.75 -13.79
N LYS A 73 -8.93 -39.96 -14.82
CA LYS A 73 -7.90 -40.25 -15.83
C LYS A 73 -6.48 -40.33 -15.23
N GLU A 74 -6.13 -39.45 -14.31
CA GLU A 74 -4.83 -39.47 -13.62
C GLU A 74 -4.66 -40.70 -12.71
N LYS A 75 -5.73 -41.11 -12.02
CA LYS A 75 -5.74 -42.33 -11.18
C LYS A 75 -5.49 -43.60 -12.00
N TYR A 76 -6.05 -43.68 -13.21
CA TYR A 76 -5.87 -44.83 -14.11
C TYR A 76 -4.49 -44.87 -14.79
N LYS A 77 -3.85 -43.71 -15.06
CA LYS A 77 -2.56 -43.67 -15.76
C LYS A 77 -1.34 -43.93 -14.88
N ASN A 78 -1.32 -43.44 -13.64
CA ASN A 78 -0.04 -43.23 -12.94
C ASN A 78 0.10 -43.81 -11.53
N GLY A 79 -0.82 -44.65 -11.03
CA GLY A 79 -0.63 -45.38 -9.76
C GLY A 79 0.14 -44.59 -8.69
N TYR A 80 -0.34 -43.40 -8.33
CA TYR A 80 0.27 -42.47 -7.36
C TYR A 80 1.80 -42.23 -7.46
N LYS A 81 2.44 -42.40 -8.63
CA LYS A 81 3.88 -42.12 -8.78
C LYS A 81 4.13 -41.04 -9.83
N LYS A 82 4.52 -39.87 -9.31
CA LYS A 82 5.16 -38.72 -9.98
C LYS A 82 4.30 -38.02 -11.06
N SER A 83 3.17 -37.45 -10.64
CA SER A 83 2.59 -36.32 -11.37
C SER A 83 3.49 -35.09 -11.24
N ASN A 84 3.65 -34.35 -12.33
CA ASN A 84 4.57 -33.21 -12.43
C ASN A 84 4.12 -32.10 -11.46
N HIS A 85 4.96 -31.68 -10.52
CA HIS A 85 4.59 -30.71 -9.46
C HIS A 85 3.98 -29.41 -10.01
N GLN A 86 4.39 -28.99 -11.21
CA GLN A 86 3.84 -27.81 -11.89
C GLN A 86 2.40 -28.03 -12.37
N MET A 87 2.08 -29.22 -12.90
CA MET A 87 0.74 -29.57 -13.34
C MET A 87 -0.23 -29.68 -12.16
N LEU A 88 0.21 -30.27 -11.03
CA LEU A 88 -0.58 -30.31 -9.80
C LEU A 88 -0.88 -28.90 -9.25
N ALA A 89 0.09 -27.99 -9.34
CA ALA A 89 -0.09 -26.60 -8.91
C ALA A 89 -1.10 -25.85 -9.79
N GLN A 90 -1.05 -26.07 -11.12
CA GLN A 90 -2.02 -25.50 -12.06
C GLN A 90 -3.43 -26.03 -11.82
N ILE A 91 -3.59 -27.34 -11.60
CA ILE A 91 -4.91 -27.93 -11.31
C ILE A 91 -5.45 -27.43 -9.97
N ASN A 92 -4.59 -27.30 -8.95
CA ASN A 92 -4.98 -26.71 -7.67
C ASN A 92 -5.47 -25.25 -7.83
N LEU A 93 -4.83 -24.46 -8.70
CA LEU A 93 -5.28 -23.11 -9.03
C LEU A 93 -6.69 -23.13 -9.65
N ILE A 94 -6.95 -24.03 -10.60
CA ILE A 94 -8.26 -24.16 -11.26
C ILE A 94 -9.37 -24.50 -10.24
N PHE A 95 -9.10 -25.37 -9.27
CA PHE A 95 -10.06 -25.64 -8.18
C PHE A 95 -10.38 -24.40 -7.34
N HIS A 96 -9.37 -23.58 -7.05
CA HIS A 96 -9.56 -22.31 -6.32
C HIS A 96 -10.30 -21.26 -7.16
N GLU A 97 -10.01 -21.17 -8.46
CA GLU A 97 -10.73 -20.29 -9.39
C GLU A 97 -12.21 -20.70 -9.50
N GLN A 98 -12.50 -22.00 -9.60
CA GLN A 98 -13.86 -22.50 -9.64
C GLN A 98 -14.62 -22.24 -8.32
N ALA A 99 -13.96 -22.38 -7.18
CA ALA A 99 -14.54 -22.00 -5.88
C ALA A 99 -14.86 -20.50 -5.82
N LEU A 100 -14.00 -19.64 -6.39
CA LEU A 100 -14.24 -18.20 -6.48
C LEU A 100 -15.44 -17.87 -7.38
N ILE A 101 -15.54 -18.53 -8.53
CA ILE A 101 -16.67 -18.37 -9.46
C ILE A 101 -17.98 -18.77 -8.78
N LEU A 102 -18.04 -19.91 -8.10
CA LEU A 102 -19.24 -20.32 -7.35
C LEU A 102 -19.64 -19.28 -6.29
N SER A 103 -18.66 -18.78 -5.53
CA SER A 103 -18.92 -17.74 -4.52
C SER A 103 -19.43 -16.43 -5.13
N GLN A 104 -18.93 -16.04 -6.30
CA GLN A 104 -19.41 -14.86 -7.02
C GLN A 104 -20.83 -15.04 -7.56
N ILE A 105 -21.15 -16.24 -8.08
CA ILE A 105 -22.50 -16.59 -8.56
C ILE A 105 -23.51 -16.52 -7.40
N GLU A 106 -23.18 -17.09 -6.24
CA GLU A 106 -24.03 -17.01 -5.04
C GLU A 106 -24.25 -15.57 -4.61
N ARG A 107 -23.18 -14.77 -4.53
CA ARG A 107 -23.27 -13.38 -4.13
C ARG A 107 -24.11 -12.56 -5.11
N PHE A 108 -23.91 -12.76 -6.41
CA PHE A 108 -24.72 -12.14 -7.45
C PHE A 108 -26.21 -12.47 -7.27
N ALA A 109 -26.54 -13.74 -6.98
CA ALA A 109 -27.92 -14.13 -6.71
C ALA A 109 -28.48 -13.51 -5.43
N GLU A 110 -27.75 -13.55 -4.31
CA GLU A 110 -28.19 -12.93 -3.05
C GLU A 110 -28.47 -11.43 -3.21
N GLU A 111 -27.57 -10.69 -3.86
CA GLU A 111 -27.71 -9.25 -4.08
C GLU A 111 -28.92 -8.93 -4.98
N ASN A 112 -29.13 -9.70 -6.06
CA ASN A 112 -30.27 -9.51 -6.96
C ASN A 112 -31.60 -9.88 -6.30
N ILE A 113 -31.66 -10.99 -5.57
CA ILE A 113 -32.86 -11.40 -4.83
C ILE A 113 -33.25 -10.33 -3.81
N SER A 114 -32.29 -9.83 -3.03
CA SER A 114 -32.54 -8.78 -2.05
C SER A 114 -33.03 -7.48 -2.72
N ALA A 115 -32.43 -7.09 -3.85
CA ALA A 115 -32.86 -5.93 -4.62
C ALA A 115 -34.29 -6.09 -5.17
N GLN A 116 -34.63 -7.26 -5.74
CA GLN A 116 -35.98 -7.57 -6.23
C GLN A 116 -37.00 -7.61 -5.11
N GLN A 117 -36.67 -8.19 -3.95
CA GLN A 117 -37.54 -8.19 -2.76
C GLN A 117 -37.83 -6.77 -2.27
N ASN A 118 -36.81 -5.90 -2.24
CA ASN A 118 -37.00 -4.50 -1.87
C ASN A 118 -37.92 -3.75 -2.85
N LEU A 119 -37.74 -3.95 -4.16
CA LEU A 119 -38.61 -3.37 -5.19
C LEU A 119 -40.05 -3.88 -5.08
N ILE A 120 -40.25 -5.18 -4.84
CA ILE A 120 -41.57 -5.79 -4.62
C ILE A 120 -42.24 -5.19 -3.39
N ASN A 121 -41.50 -5.06 -2.27
CA ASN A 121 -42.06 -4.50 -1.04
C ASN A 121 -42.49 -3.03 -1.24
N GLN A 122 -41.67 -2.23 -1.92
CA GLN A 122 -42.01 -0.84 -2.24
C GLN A 122 -43.20 -0.72 -3.20
N TYR A 123 -43.30 -1.60 -4.21
CA TYR A 123 -44.43 -1.66 -5.13
C TYR A 123 -45.71 -2.06 -4.40
N ASN A 124 -45.68 -3.15 -3.63
CA ASN A 124 -46.82 -3.68 -2.89
C ASN A 124 -47.34 -2.70 -1.80
N GLN A 125 -46.55 -1.70 -1.40
CA GLN A 125 -46.97 -0.63 -0.48
C GLN A 125 -47.70 0.53 -1.18
N SER A 126 -47.55 0.71 -2.50
CA SER A 126 -48.21 1.79 -3.26
C SER A 126 -49.72 1.59 -3.41
N SER A 127 -50.49 2.66 -3.61
CA SER A 127 -51.95 2.53 -3.82
C SER A 127 -52.32 2.08 -5.24
N ALA A 128 -51.37 2.19 -6.18
CA ALA A 128 -51.46 1.80 -7.59
C ALA A 128 -51.63 0.29 -7.87
N ASN A 129 -51.53 -0.57 -6.85
CA ASN A 129 -51.42 -2.02 -6.94
C ASN A 129 -52.44 -2.70 -7.89
N ILE A 130 -52.08 -2.84 -9.17
CA ILE A 130 -52.90 -3.53 -10.18
C ILE A 130 -52.91 -5.05 -9.96
N GLU A 131 -51.77 -5.61 -9.55
CA GLU A 131 -51.57 -7.03 -9.27
C GLU A 131 -50.54 -7.17 -8.14
N ARG A 132 -50.86 -7.91 -7.06
CA ARG A 132 -49.89 -8.18 -5.99
C ARG A 132 -48.86 -9.20 -6.45
N ILE A 133 -47.58 -8.85 -6.39
CA ILE A 133 -46.50 -9.81 -6.61
C ILE A 133 -46.33 -10.61 -5.31
N GLN A 134 -46.96 -11.78 -5.25
CA GLN A 134 -47.03 -12.59 -4.02
C GLN A 134 -45.81 -13.50 -3.81
N ASN A 135 -45.16 -13.97 -4.88
CA ASN A 135 -44.01 -14.86 -4.78
C ASN A 135 -43.02 -14.57 -5.90
N LEU A 136 -41.79 -14.17 -5.56
CA LEU A 136 -40.66 -14.53 -6.40
C LEU A 136 -40.63 -16.07 -6.40
N GLN A 137 -40.65 -16.71 -7.57
CA GLN A 137 -40.16 -18.09 -7.64
C GLN A 137 -38.72 -18.04 -7.13
N LEU A 138 -38.56 -18.37 -5.84
CA LEU A 138 -37.27 -18.46 -5.20
C LEU A 138 -36.47 -19.42 -6.05
N ILE A 139 -35.35 -18.91 -6.57
CA ILE A 139 -34.33 -19.73 -7.21
C ILE A 139 -34.18 -21.00 -6.37
N ASP A 140 -34.29 -22.16 -7.03
CA ASP A 140 -34.16 -23.42 -6.35
C ASP A 140 -32.75 -23.49 -5.71
N PHE A 141 -32.70 -23.41 -4.38
CA PHE A 141 -31.47 -23.43 -3.58
C PHE A 141 -30.80 -24.81 -3.54
N SER A 142 -31.14 -25.71 -4.47
CA SER A 142 -30.47 -27.00 -4.69
C SER A 142 -28.96 -26.87 -4.99
N GLN A 143 -28.45 -25.63 -5.10
CA GLN A 143 -27.05 -25.24 -5.27
C GLN A 143 -26.09 -25.56 -4.11
N PHE A 144 -26.60 -25.95 -2.93
CA PHE A 144 -25.77 -26.60 -1.92
C PHE A 144 -25.09 -27.87 -2.46
N GLN A 145 -25.64 -28.50 -3.50
CA GLN A 145 -25.07 -29.70 -4.10
C GLN A 145 -23.80 -29.44 -4.95
N LEU A 146 -23.60 -28.25 -5.52
CA LEU A 146 -22.43 -27.96 -6.36
C LEU A 146 -21.15 -27.78 -5.54
N TRP A 147 -21.25 -27.12 -4.39
CA TRP A 147 -20.16 -27.04 -3.43
C TRP A 147 -19.73 -28.42 -2.94
N GLU A 148 -20.69 -29.28 -2.59
CA GLU A 148 -20.39 -30.66 -2.21
C GLU A 148 -19.68 -31.42 -3.33
N LYS A 149 -20.15 -31.30 -4.58
CA LYS A 149 -19.49 -31.91 -5.76
C LYS A 149 -18.07 -31.38 -5.97
N LEU A 150 -17.84 -30.08 -5.80
CA LEU A 150 -16.50 -29.49 -5.90
C LEU A 150 -15.56 -30.00 -4.79
N TYR A 151 -16.04 -30.05 -3.55
CA TYR A 151 -15.27 -30.57 -2.41
C TYR A 151 -14.96 -32.06 -2.58
N GLN A 152 -15.91 -32.85 -3.08
CA GLN A 152 -15.72 -34.25 -3.41
C GLN A 152 -14.70 -34.43 -4.53
N ALA A 153 -14.77 -33.62 -5.59
CA ALA A 153 -13.80 -33.64 -6.68
C ALA A 153 -12.38 -33.31 -6.20
N TYR A 154 -12.23 -32.29 -5.35
CA TYR A 154 -10.94 -31.92 -4.77
C TYR A 154 -10.39 -32.99 -3.83
N SER A 155 -11.23 -33.50 -2.93
CA SER A 155 -10.92 -34.60 -2.01
C SER A 155 -10.43 -35.83 -2.78
N PHE A 156 -11.12 -36.18 -3.87
CA PHE A 156 -10.77 -37.29 -4.73
C PHE A 156 -9.47 -37.08 -5.51
N PHE A 157 -9.26 -35.87 -6.08
CA PHE A 157 -8.07 -35.56 -6.88
C PHE A 157 -6.78 -35.52 -6.05
N PHE A 158 -6.83 -34.87 -4.88
CA PHE A 158 -5.64 -34.68 -4.03
C PHE A 158 -5.51 -35.73 -2.91
N ASN A 159 -6.46 -36.67 -2.80
CA ASN A 159 -6.52 -37.68 -1.74
C ASN A 159 -6.47 -37.05 -0.33
N VAL A 160 -7.27 -36.02 -0.11
CA VAL A 160 -7.35 -35.24 1.13
C VAL A 160 -8.72 -35.47 1.77
N PRO A 161 -8.84 -35.62 3.11
CA PRO A 161 -10.14 -35.77 3.75
C PRO A 161 -11.11 -34.64 3.38
N LEU A 162 -12.40 -34.95 3.24
CA LEU A 162 -13.43 -33.97 2.82
C LEU A 162 -13.45 -32.72 3.73
N SER A 163 -13.23 -32.88 5.04
CA SER A 163 -13.14 -31.78 6.00
C SER A 163 -11.97 -30.82 5.76
N ASN A 164 -10.88 -31.31 5.16
CA ASN A 164 -9.76 -30.48 4.77
C ASN A 164 -10.02 -29.83 3.40
N ALA A 165 -10.66 -30.54 2.46
CA ALA A 165 -11.06 -29.99 1.17
C ALA A 165 -12.03 -28.81 1.35
N THR A 166 -13.04 -28.94 2.21
CA THR A 166 -13.96 -27.86 2.57
C THR A 166 -13.22 -26.68 3.17
N ARG A 167 -12.29 -26.90 4.11
CA ARG A 167 -11.50 -25.79 4.70
C ARG A 167 -10.57 -25.10 3.71
N ILE A 168 -10.03 -25.83 2.73
CA ILE A 168 -9.10 -25.28 1.72
C ILE A 168 -9.86 -24.45 0.69
N LEU A 169 -11.00 -24.96 0.22
CA LEU A 169 -11.79 -24.35 -0.85
C LEU A 169 -12.88 -23.41 -0.32
N SER A 170 -13.23 -23.47 0.97
CA SER A 170 -14.16 -22.52 1.58
C SER A 170 -13.59 -21.11 1.48
N ILE A 171 -14.17 -20.35 0.56
CA ILE A 171 -14.05 -18.91 0.54
C ILE A 171 -15.04 -18.42 1.59
N LYS A 172 -14.53 -17.94 2.73
CA LYS A 172 -15.38 -17.36 3.78
C LYS A 172 -16.33 -16.35 3.14
N SER A 173 -17.63 -16.60 3.26
CA SER A 173 -18.68 -15.76 2.68
C SER A 173 -18.47 -14.29 3.03
N GLY A 174 -18.86 -13.40 2.12
CA GLY A 174 -18.61 -11.95 2.20
C GLY A 174 -19.05 -11.28 3.51
N LYS A 175 -20.02 -11.85 4.25
CA LYS A 175 -20.53 -11.27 5.50
C LYS A 175 -19.49 -11.22 6.62
N ASP A 176 -18.69 -12.27 6.78
CA ASP A 176 -17.62 -12.30 7.79
C ASP A 176 -16.42 -11.41 7.42
N THR A 177 -16.14 -11.27 6.11
CA THR A 177 -15.05 -10.41 5.64
C THR A 177 -15.43 -8.93 5.70
N VAL A 178 -16.68 -8.57 5.43
CA VAL A 178 -17.19 -7.19 5.58
C VAL A 178 -17.24 -6.78 7.05
N SER A 179 -17.79 -7.62 7.94
CA SER A 179 -17.82 -7.33 9.39
C SER A 179 -16.40 -7.17 9.99
N ASN A 180 -15.48 -8.08 9.66
CA ASN A 180 -14.08 -7.96 10.08
C ASN A 180 -13.40 -6.72 9.49
N ASN A 181 -13.68 -6.36 8.24
CA ASN A 181 -13.15 -5.15 7.61
C ASN A 181 -13.69 -3.87 8.27
N ILE A 182 -14.97 -3.83 8.66
CA ILE A 182 -15.59 -2.71 9.38
C ILE A 182 -14.92 -2.55 10.75
N SER A 183 -14.82 -3.64 11.53
CA SER A 183 -14.16 -3.65 12.84
C SER A 183 -12.71 -3.17 12.76
N GLN A 184 -11.92 -3.70 11.83
CA GLN A 184 -10.53 -3.27 11.64
C GLN A 184 -10.41 -1.79 11.27
N THR A 185 -11.34 -1.26 10.48
CA THR A 185 -11.33 0.16 10.08
C THR A 185 -11.72 1.06 11.26
N TYR A 186 -12.72 0.67 12.04
CA TYR A 186 -13.13 1.37 13.25
C TYR A 186 -11.99 1.46 14.27
N PHE A 187 -11.38 0.32 14.61
CA PHE A 187 -10.26 0.30 15.56
C PHE A 187 -9.04 1.05 15.03
N LEU A 188 -8.76 1.01 13.73
CA LEU A 188 -7.71 1.82 13.13
C LEU A 188 -7.98 3.33 13.35
N GLY A 189 -9.22 3.78 13.15
CA GLY A 189 -9.62 5.16 13.45
C GLY A 189 -9.38 5.54 14.91
N VAL A 190 -9.77 4.68 15.86
CA VAL A 190 -9.51 4.89 17.30
C VAL A 190 -8.01 5.02 17.57
N TYR A 191 -7.18 4.13 17.02
CA TYR A 191 -5.73 4.20 17.21
C TYR A 191 -5.14 5.47 16.60
N VAL A 192 -5.61 5.92 15.44
CA VAL A 192 -5.14 7.17 14.82
C VAL A 192 -5.45 8.37 15.72
N CYS A 193 -6.67 8.45 16.27
CA CYS A 193 -7.03 9.51 17.21
C CYS A 193 -6.14 9.50 18.46
N LEU A 194 -5.88 8.32 19.03
CA LEU A 194 -4.97 8.18 20.17
C LEU A 194 -3.53 8.58 19.83
N ALA A 195 -3.04 8.21 18.65
CA ALA A 195 -1.70 8.56 18.21
C ALA A 195 -1.54 10.08 18.04
N ILE A 196 -2.54 10.74 17.43
CA ILE A 196 -2.56 12.21 17.31
C ILE A 196 -2.57 12.84 18.70
N TYR A 197 -3.44 12.36 19.59
CA TYR A 197 -3.52 12.84 20.97
C TYR A 197 -2.19 12.75 21.71
N PHE A 198 -1.56 11.57 21.74
CA PHE A 198 -0.27 11.38 22.42
C PHE A 198 0.88 12.11 21.73
N PHE A 199 0.83 12.30 20.41
CA PHE A 199 1.82 13.10 19.71
C PHE A 199 1.72 14.59 20.08
N ILE A 200 0.50 15.13 20.16
CA ILE A 200 0.27 16.50 20.63
C ILE A 200 0.72 16.64 22.09
N ALA A 201 0.37 15.68 22.96
CA ALA A 201 0.83 15.68 24.34
C ALA A 201 2.36 15.61 24.47
N TYR A 202 3.02 14.83 23.61
CA TYR A 202 4.48 14.82 23.54
C TYR A 202 5.03 16.19 23.13
N LEU A 203 4.46 16.86 22.11
CA LEU A 203 4.92 18.19 21.71
C LEU A 203 4.71 19.23 22.81
N ASP A 204 3.57 19.18 23.51
CA ASP A 204 3.25 20.02 24.66
C ASP A 204 4.34 19.90 25.74
N ILE A 205 4.63 18.68 26.16
CA ILE A 205 5.63 18.38 27.19
C ILE A 205 7.06 18.66 26.71
N ALA A 206 7.37 18.33 25.45
CA ALA A 206 8.74 18.38 24.94
C ALA A 206 9.18 19.78 24.47
N ILE A 207 8.24 20.65 24.12
CA ILE A 207 8.51 21.95 23.49
C ILE A 207 7.94 23.10 24.32
N PHE A 208 6.67 23.02 24.70
CA PHE A 208 5.96 24.16 25.30
C PHE A 208 6.17 24.24 26.81
N TRP A 209 6.09 23.11 27.51
CA TRP A 209 6.27 23.05 28.96
C TRP A 209 7.59 23.68 29.47
N PRO A 210 8.77 23.41 28.88
CA PRO A 210 10.02 24.05 29.31
C PRO A 210 10.01 25.57 29.16
N GLN A 211 9.31 26.08 28.13
CA GLN A 211 9.24 27.50 27.84
C GLN A 211 8.36 28.24 28.86
N GLU A 212 7.26 27.60 29.29
CA GLU A 212 6.29 28.19 30.20
C GLU A 212 6.73 28.12 31.67
N HIS A 213 7.34 27.00 32.09
CA HIS A 213 7.61 26.73 33.50
C HIS A 213 9.05 27.03 33.94
N ILE A 214 9.93 27.50 33.05
CA ILE A 214 11.37 27.70 33.33
C ILE A 214 12.02 26.41 33.89
N SER A 215 11.38 25.25 33.67
CA SER A 215 11.87 23.96 34.10
C SER A 215 13.04 23.55 33.20
N THR A 216 14.19 23.23 33.78
CA THR A 216 15.40 22.92 33.03
C THR A 216 15.64 21.42 32.95
N TYR A 217 14.73 20.66 32.32
CA TYR A 217 15.17 19.35 31.84
C TYR A 217 16.04 19.58 30.59
N THR A 218 17.23 19.02 30.60
CA THR A 218 18.12 19.04 29.43
C THR A 218 18.24 17.63 28.91
N LEU A 219 17.64 17.36 27.75
CA LEU A 219 17.90 16.12 27.03
C LEU A 219 19.35 16.15 26.54
N ASN A 220 20.10 15.09 26.83
CA ASN A 220 21.42 14.94 26.24
C ASN A 220 21.29 14.57 24.75
N LYS A 221 22.39 14.71 24.02
CA LYS A 221 22.43 14.48 22.57
C LYS A 221 21.95 13.07 22.18
N SER A 222 22.35 12.04 22.91
CA SER A 222 21.91 10.66 22.67
C SER A 222 20.42 10.46 22.86
N GLN A 223 19.82 11.06 23.89
CA GLN A 223 18.37 10.96 24.12
C GLN A 223 17.60 11.57 22.94
N ILE A 224 18.08 12.69 22.39
CA ILE A 224 17.48 13.35 21.23
C ILE A 224 17.64 12.49 19.96
N GLU A 225 18.80 11.88 19.77
CA GLU A 225 19.08 10.94 18.67
C GLU A 225 18.12 9.73 18.72
N VAL A 226 17.97 9.09 19.88
CA VAL A 226 17.02 7.97 20.06
C VAL A 226 15.56 8.40 19.85
N ILE A 227 15.14 9.56 20.37
CA ILE A 227 13.79 10.12 20.14
C ILE A 227 13.54 10.28 18.63
N ARG A 228 14.53 10.82 17.90
CA ARG A 228 14.45 11.00 16.45
C ARG A 228 14.35 9.66 15.73
N ILE A 229 15.13 8.66 16.11
CA ILE A 229 15.04 7.30 15.58
C ILE A 229 13.63 6.72 15.80
N ASN A 230 13.09 6.81 17.01
CA ASN A 230 11.76 6.30 17.36
C ASN A 230 10.65 6.90 16.47
N PHE A 231 10.68 8.21 16.26
CA PHE A 231 9.70 8.87 15.39
C PHE A 231 9.92 8.59 13.91
N ILE A 232 11.17 8.52 13.43
CA ILE A 232 11.46 8.17 12.04
C ILE A 232 10.95 6.76 11.70
N ILE A 233 11.14 5.78 12.60
CA ILE A 233 10.60 4.43 12.42
C ILE A 233 9.07 4.45 12.36
N SER A 234 8.44 5.12 13.32
CA SER A 234 6.97 5.28 13.37
C SER A 234 6.42 5.88 12.07
N LEU A 235 7.00 7.00 11.64
CA LEU A 235 6.62 7.72 10.43
C LEU A 235 6.81 6.85 9.18
N SER A 236 7.92 6.12 9.09
CA SER A 236 8.22 5.24 7.96
C SER A 236 7.18 4.14 7.80
N ILE A 237 6.80 3.47 8.89
CA ILE A 237 5.80 2.39 8.85
C ILE A 237 4.42 2.95 8.46
N ILE A 238 4.05 4.11 9.01
CA ILE A 238 2.80 4.78 8.65
C ILE A 238 2.78 5.14 7.16
N LEU A 239 3.85 5.74 6.64
CA LEU A 239 3.95 6.12 5.23
C LEU A 239 3.97 4.92 4.28
N ILE A 240 4.58 3.78 4.67
CA ILE A 240 4.45 2.52 3.94
C ILE A 240 2.98 2.09 3.89
N GLY A 241 2.27 2.16 5.01
CA GLY A 241 0.84 1.83 5.09
C GLY A 241 -0.04 2.75 4.25
N ILE A 242 0.24 4.06 4.24
CA ILE A 242 -0.44 5.05 3.38
C ILE A 242 -0.18 4.74 1.91
N ASN A 243 1.06 4.46 1.53
CA ASN A 243 1.39 4.10 0.15
C ASN A 243 0.68 2.83 -0.30
N GLN A 244 0.67 1.78 0.54
CA GLN A 244 -0.10 0.56 0.29
C GLN A 244 -1.60 0.86 0.12
N TYR A 245 -2.18 1.70 0.97
CA TYR A 245 -3.59 2.09 0.86
C TYR A 245 -3.88 2.79 -0.47
N ILE A 246 -3.02 3.72 -0.88
CA ILE A 246 -3.15 4.43 -2.17
C ILE A 246 -3.01 3.46 -3.33
N PHE A 247 -2.07 2.50 -3.27
CA PHE A 247 -1.91 1.48 -4.30
C PHE A 247 -3.15 0.58 -4.41
N GLU A 248 -3.69 0.13 -3.28
CA GLU A 248 -4.90 -0.70 -3.23
C GLU A 248 -6.11 0.06 -3.81
N LYS A 249 -6.30 1.34 -3.41
CA LYS A 249 -7.39 2.19 -3.88
C LYS A 249 -7.26 2.53 -5.37
N SER A 250 -6.04 2.79 -5.83
CA SER A 250 -5.74 3.17 -7.23
C SER A 250 -5.51 1.95 -8.13
N ARG A 251 -5.73 0.73 -7.62
CA ARG A 251 -5.54 -0.54 -8.35
C ARG A 251 -4.13 -0.71 -8.93
N ILE A 252 -3.12 -0.19 -8.24
CA ILE A 252 -1.71 -0.38 -8.59
C ILE A 252 -1.25 -1.74 -8.05
N ASN A 253 -0.75 -2.62 -8.91
CA ASN A 253 -0.29 -3.97 -8.56
C ASN A 253 1.12 -3.95 -7.95
N TYR A 254 1.25 -3.31 -6.78
CA TYR A 254 2.50 -3.20 -6.05
C TYR A 254 3.06 -4.56 -5.60
N ILE A 255 2.19 -5.57 -5.46
CA ILE A 255 2.58 -6.95 -5.11
C ILE A 255 3.45 -7.54 -6.21
N PHE A 256 3.00 -7.43 -7.46
CA PHE A 256 3.76 -7.88 -8.61
C PHE A 256 5.03 -7.04 -8.81
N ILE A 257 4.90 -5.71 -8.76
CA ILE A 257 6.02 -4.79 -9.03
C ILE A 257 7.17 -4.98 -8.03
N LEU A 258 6.85 -5.24 -6.76
CA LEU A 258 7.82 -5.42 -5.69
C LEU A 258 8.15 -6.90 -5.44
N ASP A 259 7.74 -7.83 -6.28
CA ASP A 259 7.98 -9.28 -6.10
C ASP A 259 7.55 -9.80 -4.71
N LEU A 260 6.46 -9.25 -4.14
CA LEU A 260 5.98 -9.64 -2.82
C LEU A 260 5.36 -11.05 -2.86
N PRO A 261 5.55 -11.88 -1.81
CA PRO A 261 4.97 -13.21 -1.78
C PRO A 261 3.43 -13.16 -1.82
N PRO A 262 2.78 -13.88 -2.77
CA PRO A 262 1.33 -13.78 -3.01
C PRO A 262 0.48 -14.52 -1.95
N THR A 263 1.07 -15.45 -1.18
CA THR A 263 0.34 -16.28 -0.21
C THR A 263 -0.04 -15.47 1.03
N LYS A 264 -1.31 -15.05 1.08
CA LYS A 264 -1.93 -14.29 2.19
C LYS A 264 -1.01 -13.15 2.65
N ILE A 265 -1.00 -12.05 1.91
CA ILE A 265 -0.67 -10.75 2.50
C ILE A 265 -1.75 -10.46 3.55
N THR A 266 -1.58 -11.03 4.75
CA THR A 266 -2.39 -10.76 5.94
C THR A 266 -2.16 -9.34 6.45
N ALA A 267 -1.11 -8.69 5.95
CA ALA A 267 -0.80 -7.29 6.20
C ALA A 267 -1.10 -6.42 4.98
N GLY A 268 -2.39 -6.24 4.66
CA GLY A 268 -2.81 -5.16 3.77
C GLY A 268 -2.55 -3.79 4.41
N SER A 269 -2.81 -2.72 3.66
CA SER A 269 -2.59 -1.34 4.11
C SER A 269 -3.05 -1.06 5.55
N LYS A 270 -4.24 -1.55 5.93
CA LYS A 270 -4.83 -1.41 7.28
C LYS A 270 -3.97 -2.01 8.40
N THR A 271 -3.39 -3.18 8.17
CA THR A 271 -2.54 -3.85 9.17
C THR A 271 -1.23 -3.11 9.35
N THR A 272 -0.60 -2.69 8.24
CA THR A 272 0.64 -1.90 8.27
C THR A 272 0.41 -0.56 8.99
N LEU A 273 -0.68 0.14 8.65
CA LEU A 273 -1.09 1.37 9.33
C LEU A 273 -1.31 1.14 10.82
N LYS A 274 -2.04 0.07 11.20
CA LYS A 274 -2.25 -0.28 12.60
C LYS A 274 -0.93 -0.46 13.35
N TYR A 275 0.04 -1.18 12.78
CA TYR A 275 1.35 -1.35 13.41
C TYR A 275 2.13 -0.03 13.53
N GLY A 276 2.12 0.81 12.48
CA GLY A 276 2.80 2.10 12.52
C GLY A 276 2.20 3.05 13.56
N VAL A 277 0.88 3.11 13.63
CA VAL A 277 0.14 3.94 14.60
C VAL A 277 0.33 3.44 16.03
N LEU A 278 0.30 2.11 16.26
CA LEU A 278 0.60 1.54 17.58
C LEU A 278 2.05 1.82 18.00
N HIS A 279 3.01 1.70 17.09
CA HIS A 279 4.39 2.04 17.35
C HIS A 279 4.56 3.53 17.68
N LEU A 280 3.83 4.42 17.00
CA LEU A 280 3.81 5.85 17.30
C LEU A 280 3.26 6.13 18.71
N ILE A 281 2.15 5.51 19.10
CA ILE A 281 1.58 5.63 20.46
C ILE A 281 2.61 5.21 21.51
N ILE A 282 3.22 4.03 21.34
CA ILE A 282 4.24 3.51 22.25
C ILE A 282 5.44 4.46 22.32
N SER A 283 5.89 4.97 21.17
CA SER A 283 7.00 5.91 21.08
C SER A 283 6.69 7.22 21.81
N CYS A 284 5.51 7.81 21.60
CA CYS A 284 5.08 9.03 22.29
C CYS A 284 5.03 8.81 23.81
N LEU A 285 4.38 7.73 24.27
CA LEU A 285 4.28 7.43 25.71
C LEU A 285 5.66 7.23 26.34
N CYS A 286 6.53 6.44 25.71
CA CYS A 286 7.88 6.20 26.23
C CYS A 286 8.74 7.46 26.21
N ASN A 287 8.64 8.30 25.18
CA ASN A 287 9.35 9.58 25.12
C ASN A 287 8.83 10.57 26.19
N ILE A 288 7.52 10.60 26.44
CA ILE A 288 6.91 11.38 27.54
C ILE A 288 7.44 10.89 28.89
N PHE A 289 7.44 9.57 29.14
CA PHE A 289 7.96 9.03 30.39
C PHE A 289 9.47 9.27 30.55
N ALA A 290 10.23 9.22 29.47
CA ALA A 290 11.64 9.55 29.51
C ALA A 290 11.86 11.00 29.96
N ILE A 291 11.16 11.97 29.37
CA ILE A 291 11.22 13.38 29.78
C ILE A 291 10.77 13.52 31.24
N ALA A 292 9.64 12.91 31.60
CA ALA A 292 9.09 12.96 32.94
C ALA A 292 10.01 12.39 34.02
N SER A 293 10.79 11.36 33.69
CA SER A 293 11.75 10.76 34.62
C SER A 293 12.99 11.62 34.93
N ILE A 294 13.28 12.62 34.09
CA ILE A 294 14.44 13.51 34.23
C ILE A 294 14.06 14.95 34.56
N SER A 295 12.81 15.32 34.35
CA SER A 295 12.30 16.64 34.68
C SER A 295 11.83 16.69 36.12
N GLU A 296 12.24 17.74 36.81
CA GLU A 296 11.62 18.20 38.06
C GLU A 296 10.21 18.74 37.71
N PHE A 297 9.22 17.86 37.55
CA PHE A 297 7.79 18.24 37.55
C PHE A 297 7.39 18.66 38.98
N GLU A 298 8.06 19.69 39.49
CA GLU A 298 7.88 20.20 40.84
C GLU A 298 6.54 20.96 40.98
N GLU A 299 5.97 20.84 42.18
CA GLU A 299 4.68 21.32 42.69
C GLU A 299 3.38 20.58 42.34
N ARG A 300 3.25 19.85 41.23
CA ARG A 300 1.98 19.11 40.93
C ARG A 300 2.09 17.62 40.65
N GLY A 301 3.25 17.09 40.23
CA GLY A 301 3.41 15.65 39.94
C GLY A 301 2.39 15.08 38.94
N GLN A 302 1.84 15.93 38.06
CA GLN A 302 0.78 15.55 37.12
C GLN A 302 1.17 15.93 35.70
N LEU A 303 1.25 14.91 34.83
CA LEU A 303 1.31 15.13 33.39
C LEU A 303 -0.05 15.67 32.90
N SER A 304 -0.05 16.59 31.93
CA SER A 304 -1.25 17.19 31.30
C SER A 304 -2.01 16.20 30.39
N ILE A 305 -2.19 14.96 30.84
CA ILE A 305 -2.86 13.85 30.15
C ILE A 305 -3.79 13.10 31.12
N PRO A 306 -4.84 12.41 30.65
CA PRO A 306 -5.68 11.57 31.48
C PRO A 306 -4.85 10.60 32.32
N LEU A 307 -5.18 10.49 33.62
CA LEU A 307 -4.44 9.69 34.59
C LEU A 307 -2.98 10.15 34.80
N GLY A 308 -2.70 11.44 34.56
CA GLY A 308 -1.35 12.01 34.57
C GLY A 308 -0.53 11.77 35.83
N GLU A 309 -1.17 11.69 37.00
CA GLU A 309 -0.49 11.39 38.28
C GLU A 309 0.03 9.94 38.35
N ILE A 310 -0.82 8.99 37.93
CA ILE A 310 -0.44 7.58 37.85
C ILE A 310 0.67 7.40 36.81
N LEU A 311 0.51 8.04 35.65
CA LEU A 311 1.47 7.97 34.56
C LEU A 311 2.82 8.62 34.92
N TYR A 312 2.80 9.73 35.66
CA TYR A 312 4.00 10.33 36.23
C TYR A 312 4.69 9.38 37.21
N THR A 313 3.94 8.77 38.14
CA THR A 313 4.49 7.78 39.08
C THR A 313 5.12 6.60 38.34
N VAL A 314 4.48 6.10 37.28
CA VAL A 314 5.04 5.06 36.40
C VAL A 314 6.32 5.54 35.73
N SER A 315 6.38 6.79 35.24
CA SER A 315 7.56 7.32 34.57
C SER A 315 8.81 7.32 35.47
N LEU A 316 8.64 7.51 36.79
CA LEU A 316 9.72 7.48 37.78
C LEU A 316 10.26 6.07 38.08
N THR A 317 9.56 5.01 37.66
CA THR A 317 9.98 3.62 37.96
C THR A 317 11.20 3.15 37.18
N LEU A 318 11.49 3.78 36.04
CA LEU A 318 12.61 3.44 35.16
C LEU A 318 13.34 4.72 34.73
N PRO A 319 14.67 4.67 34.54
CA PRO A 319 15.42 5.80 34.00
C PRO A 319 15.05 6.08 32.54
N ALA A 320 15.21 7.34 32.11
CA ALA A 320 14.92 7.79 30.75
C ALA A 320 15.53 6.93 29.64
N SER A 321 16.78 6.47 29.82
CA SER A 321 17.47 5.63 28.82
C SER A 321 16.73 4.32 28.55
N ILE A 322 16.14 3.71 29.59
CA ILE A 322 15.35 2.48 29.44
C ILE A 322 14.04 2.81 28.73
N TRP A 323 13.32 3.87 29.14
CA TRP A 323 12.09 4.28 28.48
C TRP A 323 12.29 4.52 26.98
N LEU A 324 13.31 5.28 26.59
CA LEU A 324 13.62 5.56 25.19
C LEU A 324 13.97 4.30 24.38
N SER A 325 14.49 3.26 25.03
CA SER A 325 14.85 1.99 24.41
C SER A 325 13.67 1.04 24.24
N VAL A 326 12.59 1.18 25.03
CA VAL A 326 11.43 0.26 25.00
C VAL A 326 10.81 0.12 23.60
N PRO A 327 10.53 1.19 22.82
CA PRO A 327 9.98 1.04 21.47
C PRO A 327 10.88 0.21 20.54
N LEU A 328 12.20 0.44 20.61
CA LEU A 328 13.20 -0.29 19.84
C LEU A 328 13.29 -1.76 20.26
N ILE A 329 13.23 -2.04 21.56
CA ILE A 329 13.22 -3.41 22.10
C ILE A 329 11.98 -4.17 21.62
N ILE A 330 10.80 -3.54 21.66
CA ILE A 330 9.56 -4.17 21.17
C ILE A 330 9.70 -4.52 19.68
N MET A 331 10.25 -3.63 18.88
CA MET A 331 10.52 -3.89 17.45
C MET A 331 11.55 -5.00 17.25
N ALA A 332 12.63 -5.01 18.02
CA ALA A 332 13.64 -6.05 17.97
C ALA A 332 13.05 -7.43 18.33
N LEU A 333 12.25 -7.51 19.41
CA LEU A 333 11.55 -8.73 19.81
C LEU A 333 10.55 -9.20 18.74
N TYR A 334 9.80 -8.28 18.14
CA TYR A 334 8.89 -8.61 17.03
C TYR A 334 9.65 -9.22 15.85
N ASN A 335 10.78 -8.62 15.46
CA ASN A 335 11.64 -9.13 14.39
C ASN A 335 12.24 -10.49 14.74
N MET A 336 12.70 -10.69 15.98
CA MET A 336 13.21 -11.97 16.48
C MET A 336 12.16 -13.07 16.41
N ILE A 337 10.91 -12.79 16.84
CA ILE A 337 9.79 -13.72 16.68
C ILE A 337 9.54 -14.01 15.19
N GLY A 338 9.67 -13.00 14.34
CA GLY A 338 9.64 -13.12 12.88
C GLY A 338 10.66 -14.13 12.36
N LEU A 339 11.91 -14.08 12.82
CA LEU A 339 12.96 -15.03 12.48
C LEU A 339 12.59 -16.47 12.85
N PHE A 340 12.09 -16.71 14.08
CA PHE A 340 11.63 -18.04 14.49
C PHE A 340 10.46 -18.54 13.63
N ARG A 341 9.57 -17.64 13.18
CA ARG A 341 8.46 -17.99 12.27
C ARG A 341 8.97 -18.28 10.86
N ILE A 342 10.03 -17.62 10.39
CA ILE A 342 10.67 -17.91 9.11
C ILE A 342 11.21 -19.35 9.10
N LEU A 343 11.92 -19.76 10.16
CA LEU A 343 12.46 -21.12 10.30
C LEU A 343 11.36 -22.20 10.22
N LYS A 344 10.15 -21.89 10.72
CA LYS A 344 8.98 -22.78 10.67
C LYS A 344 8.15 -22.66 9.38
N GLY A 345 8.60 -21.87 8.39
CA GLY A 345 7.88 -21.62 7.14
C GLY A 345 6.60 -20.79 7.28
N LYS A 346 6.38 -20.14 8.43
CA LYS A 346 5.13 -19.44 8.79
C LYS A 346 5.14 -17.94 8.50
N SER A 347 6.28 -17.34 8.16
CA SER A 347 6.39 -15.89 7.87
C SER A 347 7.10 -15.63 6.54
N GLN A 348 6.34 -15.63 5.45
CA GLN A 348 6.88 -15.39 4.11
C GLN A 348 7.28 -13.92 3.90
N ILE A 349 6.53 -12.98 4.49
CA ILE A 349 6.83 -11.55 4.36
C ILE A 349 8.13 -11.17 5.09
N ALA A 350 8.34 -11.69 6.31
CA ALA A 350 9.60 -11.45 7.02
C ALA A 350 10.77 -12.10 6.29
N ARG A 351 10.57 -13.30 5.72
CA ARG A 351 11.58 -13.96 4.89
C ARG A 351 11.93 -13.10 3.67
N TYR A 352 10.92 -12.55 2.99
CA TYR A 352 11.12 -11.66 1.86
C TYR A 352 11.98 -10.44 2.26
N PHE A 353 11.60 -9.69 3.31
CA PHE A 353 12.36 -8.52 3.73
C PHE A 353 13.80 -8.85 4.16
N MET A 354 14.01 -9.96 4.87
CA MET A 354 15.34 -10.46 5.23
C MET A 354 16.21 -10.74 4.00
N ILE A 355 15.64 -11.44 3.01
CA ILE A 355 16.34 -11.75 1.76
C ILE A 355 16.67 -10.45 1.02
N GLN A 356 15.72 -9.52 0.90
CA GLN A 356 15.97 -8.25 0.22
C GLN A 356 17.03 -7.39 0.93
N PHE A 357 17.03 -7.36 2.26
CA PHE A 357 18.04 -6.66 3.03
C PHE A 357 19.42 -7.28 2.83
N TYR A 358 19.52 -8.61 2.90
CA TYR A 358 20.76 -9.33 2.59
C TYR A 358 21.26 -9.03 1.17
N HIS A 359 20.37 -9.00 0.18
CA HIS A 359 20.74 -8.66 -1.19
C HIS A 359 21.20 -7.20 -1.35
N CYS A 360 20.62 -6.27 -0.58
CA CYS A 360 21.08 -4.88 -0.54
C CYS A 360 22.45 -4.73 0.12
N LEU A 361 22.79 -5.58 1.10
CA LEU A 361 24.12 -5.61 1.72
C LEU A 361 25.18 -6.30 0.85
N CYS A 362 24.77 -7.25 0.01
CA CYS A 362 25.64 -8.01 -0.89
C CYS A 362 25.30 -7.78 -2.38
N PRO A 363 25.26 -6.53 -2.88
CA PRO A 363 24.80 -6.23 -4.25
C PRO A 363 25.72 -6.82 -5.33
N TRP A 364 26.98 -7.16 -4.99
CA TRP A 364 27.90 -7.84 -5.90
C TRP A 364 27.49 -9.29 -6.19
N ALA A 365 26.90 -10.00 -5.23
CA ALA A 365 26.65 -11.43 -5.30
C ALA A 365 25.39 -11.81 -6.10
N GLN A 366 24.40 -10.93 -6.19
CA GLN A 366 23.07 -11.28 -6.70
C GLN A 366 22.65 -10.45 -7.91
N ASP A 367 21.78 -10.99 -8.76
CA ASP A 367 21.19 -10.25 -9.86
C ASP A 367 20.24 -9.16 -9.33
N VAL A 368 20.40 -7.95 -9.86
CA VAL A 368 19.68 -6.76 -9.35
C VAL A 368 18.25 -6.76 -9.87
N THR A 369 17.29 -7.03 -8.99
CA THR A 369 15.84 -6.90 -9.26
C THR A 369 15.35 -5.48 -8.99
N PHE A 370 14.13 -5.16 -9.44
CA PHE A 370 13.52 -3.86 -9.17
C PHE A 370 13.25 -3.66 -7.67
N SER A 371 12.79 -4.71 -6.98
CA SER A 371 12.56 -4.72 -5.53
C SER A 371 13.81 -4.31 -4.72
N MET A 372 14.99 -4.84 -5.05
CA MET A 372 16.26 -4.45 -4.42
C MET A 372 16.63 -2.99 -4.70
N TYR A 373 16.47 -2.58 -5.96
CA TYR A 373 16.76 -1.21 -6.39
C TYR A 373 15.88 -0.20 -5.63
N TYR A 374 14.59 -0.50 -5.51
CA TYR A 374 13.61 0.30 -4.80
C TYR A 374 13.95 0.44 -3.30
N ILE A 375 14.25 -0.66 -2.61
CA ILE A 375 14.62 -0.64 -1.18
C ILE A 375 15.90 0.17 -0.97
N ALA A 376 16.92 -0.04 -1.80
CA ALA A 376 18.17 0.68 -1.69
C ALA A 376 18.00 2.20 -1.90
N ASP A 377 17.12 2.63 -2.82
CA ASP A 377 16.78 4.05 -3.00
C ASP A 377 16.07 4.64 -1.78
N VAL A 378 15.16 3.91 -1.15
CA VAL A 378 14.52 4.34 0.10
C VAL A 378 15.56 4.54 1.20
N ILE A 379 16.52 3.63 1.36
CA ILE A 379 17.58 3.70 2.37
C ILE A 379 18.46 4.95 2.21
N THR A 380 18.63 5.49 0.99
CA THR A 380 19.42 6.72 0.79
C THR A 380 18.86 7.97 1.48
N SER A 381 17.61 7.93 1.97
CA SER A 381 17.02 9.02 2.75
C SER A 381 17.20 8.87 4.27
N TYR A 382 17.80 7.77 4.74
CA TYR A 382 18.03 7.48 6.17
C TYR A 382 19.46 7.81 6.63
N GLU A 383 20.18 8.67 5.91
CA GLU A 383 21.58 9.02 6.21
C GLU A 383 21.76 9.60 7.62
N LEU A 384 20.83 10.43 8.08
CA LEU A 384 20.85 10.96 9.45
C LEU A 384 20.58 9.85 10.47
N THR A 385 19.56 9.01 10.23
CA THR A 385 19.24 7.88 11.13
C THR A 385 20.41 6.91 11.26
N ILE A 386 21.17 6.68 10.18
CA ILE A 386 22.40 5.87 10.21
C ILE A 386 23.47 6.53 11.09
N SER A 387 23.61 7.86 10.99
CA SER A 387 24.54 8.63 11.83
C SER A 387 24.15 8.56 13.30
N ASP A 388 22.89 8.81 13.62
CA ASP A 388 22.33 8.77 14.98
C ASP A 388 22.56 7.39 15.59
N PHE A 389 22.22 6.33 14.85
CA PHE A 389 22.42 4.96 15.30
C PHE A 389 23.90 4.65 15.57
N ALA A 390 24.82 5.10 14.71
CA ALA A 390 26.25 4.89 14.90
C ALA A 390 26.81 5.65 16.10
N LEU A 391 26.37 6.90 16.29
CA LEU A 391 26.75 7.72 17.44
C LEU A 391 26.23 7.11 18.74
N ASP A 392 24.95 6.77 18.83
CA ASP A 392 24.36 6.19 20.03
C ASP A 392 24.92 4.82 20.40
N THR A 393 25.10 3.92 19.42
CA THR A 393 25.68 2.59 19.69
C THR A 393 27.15 2.63 20.08
N SER A 394 27.84 3.73 19.77
CA SER A 394 29.23 3.96 20.15
C SER A 394 29.39 4.81 21.41
N GLU A 395 28.31 5.17 22.09
CA GLU A 395 28.33 6.12 23.21
C GLU A 395 28.98 7.46 22.83
N GLN A 396 28.69 7.96 21.62
CA GLN A 396 29.27 9.16 21.02
C GLN A 396 30.79 9.09 20.74
N LEU A 397 31.41 7.91 20.81
CA LEU A 397 32.84 7.72 20.54
C LEU A 397 33.16 7.42 19.06
N CYS A 398 32.14 7.26 18.20
CA CYS A 398 32.35 7.01 16.77
C CYS A 398 33.02 8.22 16.09
N PRO A 399 34.21 8.04 15.48
CA PRO A 399 34.86 9.11 14.73
C PRO A 399 34.02 9.60 13.54
N ASP A 400 34.08 10.90 13.28
CA ASP A 400 33.37 11.58 12.19
C ASP A 400 33.61 10.98 10.79
N TYR A 401 34.83 10.51 10.51
CA TYR A 401 35.15 9.84 9.26
C TYR A 401 34.47 8.46 9.12
N ILE A 402 34.24 7.74 10.23
CA ILE A 402 33.48 6.48 10.21
C ILE A 402 32.01 6.78 9.93
N ILE A 403 31.45 7.82 10.54
CA ILE A 403 30.08 8.28 10.27
C ILE A 403 29.92 8.62 8.78
N ALA A 404 30.87 9.36 8.20
CA ALA A 404 30.85 9.69 6.78
C ALA A 404 30.88 8.43 5.90
N ILE A 405 31.68 7.42 6.25
CA ILE A 405 31.72 6.13 5.55
C ILE A 405 30.36 5.41 5.65
N LEU A 406 29.76 5.36 6.84
CA LEU A 406 28.45 4.73 7.05
C LEU A 406 27.36 5.42 6.22
N GLN A 407 27.38 6.75 6.14
CA GLN A 407 26.48 7.54 5.29
C GLN A 407 26.70 7.33 3.78
N MET A 408 27.92 6.93 3.37
CA MET A 408 28.21 6.58 1.98
C MET A 408 27.68 5.20 1.58
N ILE A 409 27.51 4.26 2.52
CA ILE A 409 27.12 2.86 2.24
C ILE A 409 25.91 2.77 1.31
N PRO A 410 24.78 3.48 1.57
CA PRO A 410 23.63 3.42 0.67
C PRO A 410 23.99 3.82 -0.76
N SER A 411 24.76 4.89 -0.94
CA SER A 411 25.18 5.35 -2.28
C SER A 411 26.14 4.38 -2.96
N LEU A 412 27.06 3.76 -2.20
CA LEU A 412 27.97 2.73 -2.72
C LEU A 412 27.23 1.48 -3.21
N VAL A 413 26.23 1.03 -2.45
CA VAL A 413 25.35 -0.08 -2.87
C VAL A 413 24.67 0.25 -4.20
N ARG A 414 24.16 1.47 -4.35
CA ARG A 414 23.54 1.91 -5.61
C ARG A 414 24.54 1.94 -6.77
N ILE A 415 25.76 2.43 -6.56
CA ILE A 415 26.81 2.44 -7.59
C ILE A 415 27.08 1.01 -8.10
N ILE A 416 27.23 0.04 -7.20
CA ILE A 416 27.46 -1.37 -7.56
C ILE A 416 26.27 -1.93 -8.35
N GLN A 417 25.04 -1.70 -7.88
CA GLN A 417 23.83 -2.15 -8.56
C GLN A 417 23.72 -1.56 -9.98
N GLN A 418 24.03 -0.28 -10.13
CA GLN A 418 24.00 0.42 -11.41
C GLN A 418 25.07 -0.07 -12.38
N TYR A 419 26.28 -0.31 -11.89
CA TYR A 419 27.35 -0.89 -12.69
C TYR A 419 26.99 -2.27 -13.24
N LYS A 420 26.37 -3.14 -12.42
CA LYS A 420 25.93 -4.47 -12.87
C LYS A 420 24.87 -4.37 -13.96
N LYS A 421 23.88 -3.49 -13.80
CA LYS A 421 22.85 -3.26 -14.83
C LYS A 421 23.45 -2.69 -16.12
N TYR A 422 24.37 -1.74 -16.01
CA TYR A 422 25.13 -1.21 -17.15
C TYR A 422 25.86 -2.32 -17.90
N LYS A 423 26.63 -3.16 -17.19
CA LYS A 423 27.37 -4.29 -17.78
C LYS A 423 26.45 -5.28 -18.48
N LYS A 424 25.27 -5.57 -17.90
CA LYS A 424 24.28 -6.49 -18.47
C LYS A 424 23.57 -5.91 -19.70
N ALA A 425 23.29 -4.60 -19.69
CA ALA A 425 22.57 -3.93 -20.76
C ALA A 425 23.46 -3.56 -21.96
N GLY A 426 24.77 -3.37 -21.74
CA GLY A 426 25.71 -3.02 -22.80
C GLY A 426 25.64 -1.56 -23.27
N HIS A 427 24.80 -0.72 -22.65
CA HIS A 427 24.67 0.70 -22.98
C HIS A 427 24.67 1.59 -21.73
N PHE A 428 25.30 2.76 -21.83
CA PHE A 428 25.54 3.63 -20.67
C PHE A 428 24.26 4.27 -20.10
N TYR A 429 23.41 4.85 -20.95
CA TYR A 429 22.12 5.39 -20.51
C TYR A 429 21.06 4.29 -20.43
N PRO A 430 20.24 4.20 -19.37
CA PRO A 430 20.20 5.07 -18.20
C PRO A 430 21.10 4.60 -17.04
N TYR A 431 21.57 3.35 -17.05
CA TYR A 431 22.15 2.72 -15.87
C TYR A 431 23.42 3.40 -15.36
N GLY A 432 24.36 3.70 -16.24
CA GLY A 432 25.62 4.38 -15.92
C GLY A 432 25.42 5.84 -15.50
N LEU A 433 24.52 6.58 -16.16
CA LEU A 433 24.16 7.94 -15.75
C LEU A 433 23.55 7.97 -14.35
N ASN A 434 22.66 7.01 -14.05
CA ASN A 434 22.15 6.86 -12.69
C ASN A 434 23.24 6.50 -11.68
N GLY A 435 24.24 5.70 -12.08
CA GLY A 435 25.40 5.38 -11.24
C GLY A 435 26.21 6.65 -10.90
N LEU A 436 26.48 7.49 -11.89
CA LEU A 436 27.18 8.77 -11.71
C LEU A 436 26.47 9.69 -10.72
N LYS A 437 25.13 9.70 -10.71
CA LYS A 437 24.33 10.46 -9.73
C LYS A 437 24.71 10.12 -8.28
N TYR A 438 25.01 8.85 -7.98
CA TYR A 438 25.44 8.43 -6.64
C TYR A 438 26.94 8.65 -6.42
N VAL A 439 27.78 8.56 -7.46
CA VAL A 439 29.21 8.91 -7.37
C VAL A 439 29.38 10.38 -6.98
N VAL A 440 28.65 11.30 -7.62
CA VAL A 440 28.66 12.74 -7.32
C VAL A 440 28.18 13.03 -5.89
N ALA A 441 27.39 12.15 -5.29
CA ALA A 441 26.91 12.31 -3.92
C ALA A 441 27.99 12.00 -2.86
N LEU A 442 28.99 11.18 -3.16
CA LEU A 442 29.97 10.71 -2.17
C LEU A 442 30.81 11.84 -1.54
N PRO A 443 31.41 12.77 -2.30
CA PRO A 443 32.25 13.82 -1.71
C PRO A 443 31.47 14.71 -0.73
N SER A 444 30.17 14.93 -0.97
CA SER A 444 29.34 15.74 -0.07
C SER A 444 29.21 15.14 1.35
N LYS A 445 29.49 13.84 1.53
CA LYS A 445 29.39 13.15 2.84
C LYS A 445 30.56 13.47 3.77
N VAL A 446 31.73 13.80 3.22
CA VAL A 446 32.90 14.14 4.04
C VAL A 446 32.90 15.58 4.53
N LYS A 447 31.94 16.41 4.10
CA LYS A 447 31.89 17.84 4.45
C LYS A 447 31.77 18.09 5.97
N ASN A 448 31.13 17.16 6.69
CA ASN A 448 30.88 17.25 8.13
C ASN A 448 32.05 16.70 8.97
N ILE A 449 33.10 16.16 8.34
CA ILE A 449 34.33 15.76 9.05
C ILE A 449 34.97 17.04 9.61
N SER A 450 35.32 17.03 10.89
CA SER A 450 35.81 18.20 11.63
C SER A 450 36.98 18.90 10.96
N GLN A 451 37.96 18.15 10.43
CA GLN A 451 39.10 18.70 9.70
C GLN A 451 38.71 19.33 8.36
N VAL A 452 37.65 18.83 7.72
CA VAL A 452 37.11 19.36 6.45
C VAL A 452 36.26 20.60 6.70
N HIS A 453 35.37 20.55 7.70
CA HIS A 453 34.52 21.67 8.10
C HIS A 453 35.34 22.90 8.52
N SER A 454 36.48 22.67 9.19
CA SER A 454 37.42 23.72 9.57
C SER A 454 38.19 24.32 8.39
N ASN A 455 38.27 23.63 7.25
CA ASN A 455 38.89 24.12 6.03
C ASN A 455 37.83 24.76 5.12
N HIS A 456 37.53 26.04 5.36
CA HIS A 456 36.45 26.75 4.66
C HIS A 456 36.47 26.61 3.12
N PRO A 457 37.60 26.79 2.41
CA PRO A 457 37.64 26.57 0.96
C PRO A 457 37.16 25.18 0.56
N LEU A 458 37.66 24.14 1.22
CA LEU A 458 37.28 22.76 0.92
C LEU A 458 35.81 22.50 1.28
N TYR A 459 35.35 22.98 2.44
CA TYR A 459 33.95 22.88 2.88
C TYR A 459 32.98 23.47 1.84
N TYR A 460 33.24 24.69 1.36
CA TYR A 460 32.37 25.35 0.37
C TYR A 460 32.43 24.69 -1.02
N VAL A 461 33.57 24.12 -1.41
CA VAL A 461 33.65 23.26 -2.60
C VAL A 461 32.73 22.05 -2.47
N LEU A 462 32.74 21.37 -1.32
CA LEU A 462 31.87 20.21 -1.09
C LEU A 462 30.39 20.58 -0.97
N CYS A 463 30.07 21.76 -0.42
CA CYS A 463 28.71 22.32 -0.48
C CYS A 463 28.27 22.59 -1.93
N SER A 464 29.16 23.09 -2.79
CA SER A 464 28.87 23.29 -4.20
C SER A 464 28.62 21.95 -4.92
N VAL A 465 29.41 20.91 -4.61
CA VAL A 465 29.16 19.53 -5.09
C VAL A 465 27.79 19.03 -4.64
N LYS A 466 27.35 19.33 -3.41
CA LYS A 466 26.02 18.98 -2.90
C LYS A 466 24.90 19.65 -3.70
N VAL A 467 25.08 20.89 -4.15
CA VAL A 467 24.09 21.58 -5.01
C VAL A 467 24.00 20.89 -6.36
N ILE A 468 25.13 20.55 -6.98
CA ILE A 468 25.18 19.82 -8.26
C ILE A 468 24.52 18.44 -8.12
N GLU A 469 24.80 17.71 -7.04
CA GLU A 469 24.15 16.43 -6.70
C GLU A 469 22.62 16.61 -6.63
N SER A 470 22.14 17.63 -5.91
CA SER A 470 20.72 17.89 -5.74
C SER A 470 20.03 18.17 -7.08
N LEU A 471 20.63 19.00 -7.94
CA LEU A 471 20.11 19.29 -9.29
C LEU A 471 20.05 18.02 -10.15
N PHE A 472 21.10 17.21 -10.13
CA PHE A 472 21.13 15.95 -10.87
C PHE A 472 20.05 14.98 -10.37
N LYS A 473 19.87 14.86 -9.05
CA LYS A 473 18.82 14.01 -8.48
C LYS A 473 17.42 14.53 -8.76
N ILE A 474 17.19 15.85 -8.78
CA ILE A 474 15.89 16.45 -9.17
C ILE A 474 15.54 16.08 -10.61
N TYR A 475 16.48 16.26 -11.55
CA TYR A 475 16.30 15.84 -12.93
C TYR A 475 15.93 14.35 -13.00
N TRP A 476 16.70 13.50 -12.31
CA TRP A 476 16.51 12.07 -12.33
C TRP A 476 15.13 11.66 -11.79
N GLU A 477 14.72 12.23 -10.67
CA GLU A 477 13.45 11.87 -10.04
C GLU A 477 12.25 12.25 -10.91
N ILE A 478 12.22 13.48 -11.44
CA ILE A 478 11.08 13.97 -12.23
C ILE A 478 11.01 13.29 -13.60
N ILE A 479 12.14 13.19 -14.29
CA ILE A 479 12.17 12.73 -15.69
C ILE A 479 12.26 11.21 -15.80
N GLU A 480 13.16 10.57 -15.04
CA GLU A 480 13.44 9.14 -15.19
C GLU A 480 12.58 8.30 -14.24
N ASP A 481 12.61 8.60 -12.94
CA ASP A 481 11.93 7.77 -11.93
C ASP A 481 10.41 7.99 -11.91
N TRP A 482 9.92 9.18 -12.26
CA TRP A 482 8.49 9.49 -12.34
C TRP A 482 7.96 9.48 -13.78
N GLY A 483 8.84 9.55 -14.79
CA GLY A 483 8.45 9.55 -16.20
C GLY A 483 7.59 10.75 -16.60
N LEU A 484 7.81 11.91 -15.98
CA LEU A 484 7.09 13.15 -16.29
C LEU A 484 7.82 13.97 -17.37
N LEU A 485 7.15 15.01 -17.88
CA LEU A 485 7.65 15.95 -18.89
C LEU A 485 8.07 15.23 -20.18
N THR A 486 9.36 15.18 -20.50
CA THR A 486 9.88 14.49 -21.69
C THR A 486 9.96 12.97 -21.52
N GLY A 487 9.87 12.49 -20.28
CA GLY A 487 10.05 11.09 -19.90
C GLY A 487 11.47 10.56 -20.11
N GLY A 488 11.80 9.54 -19.34
CA GLY A 488 13.02 8.73 -19.45
C GLY A 488 12.86 7.50 -20.34
N GLN A 489 13.63 6.44 -20.07
CA GLN A 489 13.53 5.18 -20.83
C GLN A 489 12.11 4.57 -20.84
N GLY A 490 11.32 4.77 -19.77
CA GLY A 490 9.93 4.32 -19.65
C GLY A 490 8.87 5.16 -20.38
N CYS A 491 9.26 5.96 -21.38
CA CYS A 491 8.34 6.77 -22.20
C CYS A 491 8.77 6.83 -23.68
N GLN A 492 9.74 6.01 -24.12
CA GLN A 492 10.33 6.09 -25.46
C GLN A 492 9.29 5.94 -26.59
N ILE A 493 8.27 5.09 -26.38
CA ILE A 493 7.20 4.82 -27.35
C ILE A 493 6.34 6.07 -27.59
N PHE A 494 6.00 6.76 -26.51
CA PHE A 494 5.09 7.92 -26.54
C PHE A 494 5.81 9.25 -26.81
N ARG A 495 7.16 9.25 -26.73
CA ARG A 495 7.99 10.44 -26.97
C ARG A 495 7.71 11.09 -28.32
N ASN A 496 7.42 10.27 -29.34
CA ASN A 496 7.17 10.72 -30.71
C ASN A 496 5.67 10.67 -31.11
N GLN A 497 4.79 10.20 -30.23
CA GLN A 497 3.35 10.04 -30.50
C GLN A 497 2.53 11.10 -29.77
N ARG A 498 2.58 12.35 -30.26
CA ARG A 498 1.96 13.53 -29.62
C ARG A 498 0.46 13.39 -29.35
N ASN A 499 -0.24 12.59 -30.17
CA ASN A 499 -1.68 12.37 -30.07
C ASN A 499 -2.10 11.42 -28.92
N ARG A 500 -1.15 10.77 -28.25
CA ARG A 500 -1.40 9.86 -27.10
C ARG A 500 -1.09 10.50 -25.75
N TRP A 501 -0.85 11.81 -25.73
CA TRP A 501 -0.52 12.53 -24.51
C TRP A 501 -1.79 12.83 -23.74
N THR A 502 -1.83 12.44 -22.48
CA THR A 502 -2.96 12.75 -21.59
C THR A 502 -2.92 14.23 -21.17
N ASN A 503 -1.73 14.82 -21.00
CA ASN A 503 -1.53 16.27 -20.77
C ASN A 503 -0.08 16.70 -21.10
N ILE A 504 0.23 18.00 -21.06
CA ILE A 504 1.57 18.62 -21.21
C ILE A 504 2.61 18.02 -20.26
N LEU A 505 2.20 17.61 -19.06
CA LEU A 505 3.10 17.09 -18.02
C LEU A 505 3.24 15.56 -18.05
N ILE A 506 2.27 14.84 -18.61
CA ILE A 506 2.13 13.39 -18.48
C ILE A 506 1.90 12.80 -19.87
N ARG A 507 2.84 11.96 -20.31
CA ARG A 507 2.83 11.36 -21.65
C ARG A 507 2.29 9.94 -21.71
N ARG A 508 1.71 9.44 -20.60
CA ARG A 508 1.21 8.07 -20.44
C ARG A 508 0.03 8.02 -19.47
N THR A 509 -0.59 6.85 -19.35
CA THR A 509 -1.61 6.60 -18.33
C THR A 509 -0.97 6.53 -16.94
N THR A 510 -1.55 7.26 -15.99
CA THR A 510 -1.20 7.23 -14.57
C THR A 510 -2.50 7.08 -13.79
N MET A 511 -2.46 6.36 -12.67
CA MET A 511 -3.61 6.25 -11.78
C MET A 511 -3.68 7.42 -10.78
N LEU A 512 -2.72 8.35 -10.85
CA LEU A 512 -2.58 9.49 -9.94
C LEU A 512 -3.16 10.77 -10.55
N ASN A 513 -3.71 11.62 -9.69
CA ASN A 513 -4.28 12.90 -10.11
C ASN A 513 -3.18 13.87 -10.62
N PRO A 514 -3.34 14.51 -11.79
CA PRO A 514 -2.37 15.49 -12.31
C PRO A 514 -2.03 16.64 -11.35
N VAL A 515 -3.01 17.13 -10.57
CA VAL A 515 -2.79 18.18 -9.57
C VAL A 515 -1.81 17.71 -8.48
N PHE A 516 -1.97 16.46 -8.05
CA PHE A 516 -1.04 15.86 -7.09
C PHE A 516 0.38 15.75 -7.67
N LEU A 517 0.54 15.43 -8.95
CA LEU A 517 1.85 15.34 -9.59
C LEU A 517 2.55 16.70 -9.69
N ILE A 518 1.81 17.78 -9.96
CA ILE A 518 2.35 19.15 -9.94
C ILE A 518 2.81 19.51 -8.52
N PHE A 519 1.96 19.24 -7.53
CA PHE A 519 2.31 19.45 -6.12
C PHE A 519 3.56 18.66 -5.73
N ALA A 520 3.66 17.39 -6.14
CA ALA A 520 4.81 16.54 -5.86
C ALA A 520 6.10 17.05 -6.50
N ILE A 521 6.04 17.60 -7.73
CA ILE A 521 7.20 18.26 -8.37
C ILE A 521 7.68 19.43 -7.50
N PHE A 522 6.78 20.35 -7.16
CA PHE A 522 7.11 21.52 -6.36
C PHE A 522 7.68 21.12 -5.00
N GLN A 523 6.98 20.22 -4.30
CA GLN A 523 7.38 19.68 -3.00
C GLN A 523 8.76 19.02 -3.07
N ASN A 524 9.04 18.24 -4.10
CA ASN A 524 10.31 17.54 -4.22
C ASN A 524 11.50 18.49 -4.43
N VAL A 525 11.31 19.54 -5.23
CA VAL A 525 12.32 20.58 -5.44
C VAL A 525 12.61 21.32 -4.13
N VAL A 526 11.57 21.84 -3.46
CA VAL A 526 11.72 22.60 -2.22
C VAL A 526 12.36 21.75 -1.12
N LEU A 527 11.83 20.55 -0.85
CA LEU A 527 12.29 19.72 0.26
C LEU A 527 13.69 19.13 0.01
N ARG A 528 14.12 18.98 -1.24
CA ARG A 528 15.51 18.56 -1.52
C ARG A 528 16.53 19.65 -1.20
N PHE A 529 16.19 20.92 -1.43
CA PHE A 529 17.03 22.04 -1.03
C PHE A 529 16.95 22.34 0.47
N ALA A 530 16.02 21.73 1.23
CA ALA A 530 15.97 21.87 2.68
C ALA A 530 17.28 21.44 3.35
N TRP A 531 17.97 20.42 2.82
CA TRP A 531 19.30 19.99 3.30
C TRP A 531 20.45 20.96 2.96
N ALA A 532 20.18 22.02 2.19
CA ALA A 532 21.11 23.12 2.00
C ALA A 532 20.94 24.21 3.07
N LEU A 533 19.80 24.28 3.77
CA LEU A 533 19.54 25.28 4.80
C LEU A 533 20.58 25.26 5.94
N PRO A 534 21.09 24.10 6.42
CA PRO A 534 22.16 24.08 7.42
C PRO A 534 23.45 24.80 7.02
N VAL A 535 23.71 24.94 5.72
CA VAL A 535 24.89 25.66 5.21
C VAL A 535 24.71 27.17 5.33
N PHE A 536 23.48 27.67 5.14
CA PHE A 536 23.18 29.12 5.16
C PHE A 536 22.76 29.61 6.55
N PHE A 537 22.20 28.73 7.37
CA PHE A 537 21.56 29.05 8.64
C PHE A 537 22.13 28.20 9.78
N GLU A 538 23.45 28.04 9.84
CA GLU A 538 24.14 27.15 10.78
C GLU A 538 23.70 27.35 12.24
N SER A 539 23.42 28.60 12.66
CA SER A 539 22.94 28.92 14.00
C SER A 539 21.60 28.25 14.36
N TYR A 540 20.67 28.16 13.41
CA TYR A 540 19.36 27.52 13.63
C TYR A 540 19.50 26.00 13.68
N PHE A 541 20.37 25.43 12.85
CA PHE A 541 20.56 23.98 12.78
C PHE A 541 21.49 23.41 13.86
N LYS A 542 21.94 24.25 14.80
CA LYS A 542 22.44 23.81 16.11
C LYS A 542 21.32 23.32 17.03
N ASN A 543 20.07 23.72 16.80
CA ASN A 543 18.92 23.24 17.56
C ASN A 543 18.40 21.94 16.93
N ASP A 544 18.45 20.86 17.71
CA ASP A 544 18.10 19.52 17.29
C ASP A 544 16.64 19.35 16.84
N GLN A 545 15.73 20.22 17.29
CA GLN A 545 14.34 20.21 16.85
C GLN A 545 14.22 20.51 15.34
N TYR A 546 15.04 21.43 14.81
CA TYR A 546 15.07 21.71 13.37
C TYR A 546 15.68 20.56 12.57
N VAL A 547 16.69 19.89 13.14
CA VAL A 547 17.31 18.69 12.54
C VAL A 547 16.31 17.53 12.50
N MET A 548 15.50 17.36 13.55
CA MET A 548 14.40 16.41 13.59
C MET A 548 13.31 16.74 12.56
N LEU A 549 12.94 18.01 12.38
CA LEU A 549 11.98 18.42 11.37
C LEU A 549 12.49 18.12 9.94
N LEU A 550 13.76 18.45 9.66
CA LEU A 550 14.41 18.14 8.38
C LEU A 550 14.37 16.64 8.06
N SER A 551 14.59 15.80 9.06
CA SER A 551 14.59 14.36 8.86
C SER A 551 13.18 13.82 8.56
N PHE A 552 12.15 14.29 9.27
CA PHE A 552 10.75 13.93 8.96
C PHE A 552 10.35 14.37 7.55
N VAL A 553 10.74 15.57 7.16
CA VAL A 553 10.51 16.15 5.83
C VAL A 553 11.17 15.31 4.73
N GLU A 554 12.41 14.87 4.92
CA GLU A 554 13.12 14.03 3.95
C GLU A 554 12.49 12.64 3.81
N ILE A 555 12.09 12.02 4.93
CA ILE A 555 11.40 10.74 4.91
C ILE A 555 10.05 10.88 4.19
N TYR A 556 9.25 11.90 4.52
CA TYR A 556 8.00 12.17 3.82
C TYR A 556 8.20 12.33 2.31
N ARG A 557 9.17 13.15 1.88
CA ARG A 557 9.51 13.34 0.46
C ARG A 557 9.85 12.02 -0.23
N ARG A 558 10.61 11.14 0.43
CA ARG A 558 10.96 9.82 -0.14
C ARG A 558 9.74 8.94 -0.35
N TYR A 559 8.78 8.95 0.57
CA TYR A 559 7.57 8.15 0.40
C TYR A 559 6.59 8.73 -0.62
N VAL A 560 6.63 10.05 -0.89
CA VAL A 560 5.99 10.64 -2.08
C VAL A 560 6.64 10.13 -3.36
N TRP A 561 7.97 10.11 -3.41
CA TRP A 561 8.71 9.53 -4.54
C TRP A 561 8.33 8.06 -4.77
N THR A 562 8.19 7.26 -3.71
CA THR A 562 7.76 5.86 -3.79
C THR A 562 6.42 5.72 -4.51
N MET A 563 5.42 6.57 -4.16
CA MET A 563 4.08 6.47 -4.76
C MET A 563 4.14 6.59 -6.28
N ILE A 564 4.79 7.65 -6.75
CA ILE A 564 4.88 7.97 -8.17
C ILE A 564 5.80 6.98 -8.89
N ARG A 565 6.86 6.49 -8.22
CA ARG A 565 7.78 5.50 -8.79
C ARG A 565 7.10 4.16 -9.07
N ILE A 566 6.25 3.68 -8.16
CA ILE A 566 5.55 2.40 -8.35
C ILE A 566 4.46 2.54 -9.43
N ASP A 567 3.74 3.66 -9.47
CA ASP A 567 2.80 3.97 -10.56
C ASP A 567 3.52 4.00 -11.92
N ASN A 568 4.69 4.66 -12.02
CA ASN A 568 5.54 4.63 -13.20
C ASN A 568 5.91 3.20 -13.62
N SER A 569 6.37 2.38 -12.67
CA SER A 569 6.76 1.00 -12.95
C SER A 569 5.58 0.16 -13.47
N GLN A 570 4.36 0.40 -12.97
CA GLN A 570 3.17 -0.24 -13.52
C GLN A 570 2.96 0.13 -14.99
N ALA A 571 2.96 1.42 -15.30
CA ALA A 571 2.76 1.89 -16.67
C ALA A 571 3.83 1.32 -17.60
N THR A 572 5.10 1.31 -17.16
CA THR A 572 6.22 0.73 -17.92
C THR A 572 6.04 -0.77 -18.17
N ASN A 573 5.55 -1.54 -17.20
CA ASN A 573 5.28 -2.97 -17.38
C ASN A 573 4.16 -3.21 -18.40
N CYS A 574 3.09 -2.40 -18.35
CA CYS A 574 2.01 -2.47 -19.34
C CYS A 574 2.52 -2.15 -20.75
N GLU A 575 3.34 -1.11 -20.92
CA GLU A 575 3.95 -0.75 -22.20
C GLU A 575 4.79 -1.89 -22.80
N GLN A 576 5.63 -2.52 -21.98
CA GLN A 576 6.46 -3.65 -22.42
C GLN A 576 5.62 -4.85 -22.85
N TYR A 577 4.52 -5.13 -22.14
CA TYR A 577 3.59 -6.18 -22.50
C TYR A 577 2.91 -5.93 -23.85
N PHE A 578 2.43 -4.70 -24.10
CA PHE A 578 1.87 -4.33 -25.40
C PHE A 578 2.89 -4.48 -26.53
N GLN A 579 4.15 -4.06 -26.33
CA GLN A 579 5.21 -4.22 -27.33
C GLN A 579 5.49 -5.68 -27.68
N GLN A 580 5.48 -6.58 -26.69
CA GLN A 580 5.67 -8.01 -26.92
C GLN A 580 4.53 -8.58 -27.76
N ILE A 581 3.27 -8.26 -27.43
CA ILE A 581 2.11 -8.68 -28.22
C ILE A 581 2.22 -8.16 -29.66
N SER A 582 2.54 -6.88 -29.85
CA SER A 582 2.66 -6.31 -31.20
C SER A 582 3.74 -7.01 -32.03
N LYS A 583 4.88 -7.36 -31.42
CA LYS A 583 5.96 -8.11 -32.09
C LYS A 583 5.55 -9.53 -32.43
N ASP A 584 4.94 -10.23 -31.49
CA ASP A 584 4.48 -11.61 -31.69
C ASP A 584 3.39 -11.69 -32.78
N GLN A 585 2.56 -10.65 -32.92
CA GLN A 585 1.56 -10.56 -34.00
C GLN A 585 2.19 -10.25 -35.36
N THR A 586 3.19 -9.35 -35.42
CA THR A 586 3.91 -9.08 -36.67
C THR A 586 4.71 -10.30 -37.14
N ASP A 587 5.33 -11.03 -36.21
CA ASP A 587 6.19 -12.17 -36.54
C ASP A 587 5.37 -13.42 -36.91
N ASN A 588 4.20 -13.64 -36.30
CA ASN A 588 3.38 -14.83 -36.58
C ASN A 588 2.38 -14.65 -37.73
N TYR A 589 1.93 -13.43 -38.03
CA TYR A 589 0.85 -13.22 -39.00
C TYR A 589 1.19 -12.25 -40.14
N GLY A 590 2.34 -11.57 -40.13
CA GLY A 590 2.70 -10.59 -41.16
C GLY A 590 1.74 -9.39 -41.24
N ILE A 591 0.81 -9.25 -40.28
CA ILE A 591 -0.15 -8.16 -40.22
C ILE A 591 0.50 -7.04 -39.42
N SER A 592 0.87 -5.95 -40.10
CA SER A 592 1.19 -4.70 -39.43
C SER A 592 -0.08 -4.19 -38.75
N VAL A 593 -0.13 -4.23 -37.42
CA VAL A 593 -1.25 -3.70 -36.65
C VAL A 593 -1.29 -2.17 -36.87
N VAL A 594 -2.20 -1.73 -37.74
CA VAL A 594 -2.61 -0.34 -37.80
C VAL A 594 -3.37 -0.06 -36.51
N ASN A 595 -2.84 0.86 -35.73
CA ASN A 595 -3.37 1.30 -34.45
C ASN A 595 -4.79 1.87 -34.60
N GLU A 596 -5.82 1.09 -34.31
CA GLU A 596 -7.14 1.60 -33.96
C GLU A 596 -7.47 1.17 -32.53
N SER A 597 -7.39 2.11 -31.61
CA SER A 597 -7.97 1.97 -30.27
C SER A 597 -8.39 3.35 -29.76
N HIS A 598 -9.56 3.78 -30.23
CA HIS A 598 -10.42 4.67 -29.45
C HIS A 598 -11.17 3.78 -28.45
N VAL A 599 -10.90 3.96 -27.14
CA VAL A 599 -11.81 3.92 -25.97
C VAL A 599 -10.96 4.09 -24.71
#